data_AF-D2WHM0-F1
#
_entry.id   AF-D2WHM0-F1
#
_cell.length_a   1.000
_cell.length_b   1.000
_cell.length_c   1.000
_cell.angle_alpha   90.00
_cell.angle_beta   90.00
_cell.angle_gamma   90.00
#
_symmetry.space_group_name_H-M   'P 1'
#
loop_
_entity.id
_entity.type
_entity.pdbx_description
1 polymer ?
#
loop_
_entity_poly.entity_id
_entity_poly.type
_entity_poly.pdbx_seq_one_letter_code
_entity_poly.pdbx_strand_id
1 'polypeptide(L)'
;FFDQFMIPQALGIPLIIIAILMPPLLILTSSNRLVQNRLSTLQAWMSKTFTKQLMLPINFQGHKWASMLLALTLMLLSLNLLGLLPYTFTPTTQLSMNMALAVPMWLSTVLIGMRNQPTISLGHLLPEGTPTPLIPILIIIETISLFIRPLALGVRLTANLTAGHLLIQLISTAAFVLMPSMTLTASMAFMVLLLLTGLEVAVAMIQAYV
;
A
#
# COMPACT_ATOMS: atom_id res chain seq x y z
N PHE A 1 1.77 -19.62 14.13
CA PHE A 1 0.80 -18.76 13.40
C PHE A 1 1.48 -17.51 12.86
N PHE A 2 2.18 -16.74 13.69
CA PHE A 2 2.86 -15.51 13.25
C PHE A 2 4.23 -15.72 12.58
N ASP A 3 4.71 -16.97 12.47
CA ASP A 3 6.02 -17.28 11.89
C ASP A 3 6.16 -16.80 10.43
N GLN A 4 5.05 -16.70 9.69
CA GLN A 4 5.02 -16.14 8.33
C GLN A 4 5.38 -14.65 8.26
N PHE A 5 5.22 -13.91 9.37
CA PHE A 5 5.59 -12.50 9.44
C PHE A 5 7.01 -12.30 9.96
N MET A 6 7.65 -13.34 10.49
CA MET A 6 9.03 -13.25 10.93
C MET A 6 9.94 -13.08 9.70
N ILE A 7 10.91 -12.19 9.85
CA ILE A 7 11.87 -11.91 8.78
C ILE A 7 12.62 -13.21 8.45
N PRO A 8 12.56 -13.70 7.20
CA PRO A 8 13.31 -14.88 6.82
C PRO A 8 14.80 -14.57 6.83
N GLN A 9 15.56 -15.41 7.52
CA GLN A 9 17.02 -15.34 7.61
C GLN A 9 17.61 -16.61 7.01
N ALA A 10 18.56 -16.46 6.09
CA ALA A 10 19.38 -17.57 5.61
C ALA A 10 20.83 -17.28 6.00
N LEU A 11 21.48 -18.24 6.67
CA LEU A 11 22.88 -18.12 7.10
C LEU A 11 23.18 -16.83 7.89
N GLY A 12 22.21 -16.37 8.70
CA GLY A 12 22.33 -15.13 9.49
C GLY A 12 22.13 -13.82 8.72
N ILE A 13 21.88 -13.88 7.40
CA ILE A 13 21.61 -12.69 6.57
C ILE A 13 20.08 -12.51 6.45
N PRO A 14 19.53 -11.33 6.79
CA PRO A 14 18.11 -11.04 6.60
C PRO A 14 17.79 -10.92 5.10
N LEU A 15 16.84 -11.74 4.62
CA LEU A 15 16.44 -11.79 3.21
C LEU A 15 15.46 -10.67 2.80
N ILE A 16 15.17 -9.72 3.69
CA ILE A 16 14.21 -8.62 3.45
C ILE A 16 14.60 -7.81 2.21
N ILE A 17 15.89 -7.49 2.05
CA ILE A 17 16.38 -6.66 0.95
C ILE A 17 16.09 -7.34 -0.39
N ILE A 18 16.28 -8.66 -0.46
CA ILE A 18 15.98 -9.44 -1.65
C ILE A 18 14.47 -9.45 -1.90
N ALA A 19 13.66 -9.64 -0.86
CA ALA A 19 12.20 -9.63 -0.97
C ALA A 19 11.65 -8.28 -1.46
N ILE A 20 12.29 -7.16 -1.09
CA ILE A 20 11.90 -5.82 -1.58
C ILE A 20 12.33 -5.60 -3.03
N LEU A 21 13.54 -6.00 -3.40
CA LEU A 21 14.12 -5.69 -4.71
C LEU A 21 13.61 -6.60 -5.83
N MET A 22 13.29 -7.85 -5.53
CA MET A 22 12.99 -8.84 -6.57
C MET A 22 11.69 -8.54 -7.35
N PRO A 23 10.56 -8.17 -6.72
CA PRO A 23 9.29 -7.99 -7.45
C PRO A 23 9.30 -6.83 -8.44
N PRO A 24 9.80 -5.62 -8.09
CA PRO A 24 9.92 -4.53 -9.06
C PRO A 24 10.84 -4.90 -10.23
N LEU A 25 11.94 -5.62 -9.97
CA LEU A 25 12.96 -5.92 -10.97
C LEU A 25 12.51 -7.00 -11.97
N LEU A 26 11.72 -7.98 -11.51
CA LEU A 26 11.13 -9.01 -12.37
C LEU A 26 9.94 -8.51 -13.17
N ILE A 27 9.07 -7.72 -12.53
CA ILE A 27 7.82 -7.30 -13.14
C ILE A 27 8.10 -6.14 -14.09
N LEU A 28 8.86 -5.12 -13.70
CA LEU A 28 9.07 -3.93 -14.53
C LEU A 28 10.19 -4.16 -15.55
N THR A 29 9.85 -4.79 -16.67
CA THR A 29 10.80 -5.02 -17.76
C THR A 29 10.85 -3.82 -18.70
N SER A 30 12.03 -3.19 -18.83
CA SER A 30 12.28 -2.19 -19.85
C SER A 30 12.90 -2.84 -21.09
N SER A 31 12.38 -2.55 -22.28
CA SER A 31 13.03 -2.93 -23.54
C SER A 31 13.23 -1.70 -24.44
N ASN A 32 14.41 -1.58 -25.04
CA ASN A 32 14.78 -0.49 -25.95
C ASN A 32 14.21 -0.66 -27.37
N ARG A 33 13.40 -1.69 -27.61
CA ARG A 33 12.82 -1.96 -28.93
C ARG A 33 11.55 -1.13 -29.11
N LEU A 34 11.33 -0.58 -30.30
CA LEU A 34 10.12 0.16 -30.67
C LEU A 34 8.86 -0.72 -30.59
N VAL A 35 8.96 -1.97 -31.07
CA VAL A 35 7.94 -3.00 -30.86
C VAL A 35 8.41 -3.88 -29.71
N GLN A 36 7.65 -3.83 -28.62
CA GLN A 36 7.97 -4.56 -27.39
C GLN A 36 7.17 -5.87 -27.27
N ASN A 37 7.52 -6.68 -26.28
CA ASN A 37 6.77 -7.89 -25.94
C ASN A 37 5.38 -7.53 -25.38
N ARG A 38 4.42 -8.47 -25.48
CA ARG A 38 3.04 -8.29 -24.98
C ARG A 38 2.98 -7.85 -23.51
N LEU A 39 3.87 -8.40 -22.68
CA LEU A 39 3.97 -8.05 -21.26
C LEU A 39 4.40 -6.59 -21.07
N SER A 40 5.48 -6.16 -21.72
CA SER A 40 5.96 -4.78 -21.68
C SER A 40 4.97 -3.78 -22.27
N THR A 41 4.18 -4.16 -23.30
CA THR A 41 3.12 -3.28 -23.82
C THR A 41 1.96 -3.12 -22.82
N LEU A 42 1.59 -4.20 -22.12
CA LEU A 42 0.59 -4.14 -21.04
C LEU A 42 1.08 -3.25 -19.90
N GLN A 43 2.35 -3.40 -19.50
CA GLN A 43 2.97 -2.59 -18.45
C GLN A 43 3.05 -1.11 -18.82
N ALA A 44 3.43 -0.79 -20.06
CA ALA A 44 3.44 0.57 -20.57
C ALA A 44 2.02 1.17 -20.63
N TRP A 45 1.02 0.36 -20.98
CA TRP A 45 -0.37 0.79 -20.95
C TRP A 45 -0.85 1.07 -19.52
N MET A 46 -0.57 0.17 -18.58
CA MET A 46 -0.92 0.34 -17.15
C MET A 46 -0.23 1.56 -16.53
N SER A 47 1.06 1.77 -16.79
CA SER A 47 1.77 2.94 -16.25
C SER A 47 1.21 4.25 -16.84
N LYS A 48 0.86 4.26 -18.13
CA LYS A 48 0.20 5.41 -18.76
C LYS A 48 -1.20 5.71 -18.19
N THR A 49 -2.00 4.68 -17.90
CA THR A 49 -3.32 4.89 -17.30
C THR A 49 -3.19 5.39 -15.85
N PHE A 50 -2.29 4.82 -15.05
CA PHE A 50 -2.04 5.30 -13.68
C PHE A 50 -1.55 6.73 -13.65
N THR A 51 -0.52 7.08 -14.44
CA THR A 51 -0.02 8.47 -14.52
C THR A 51 -1.13 9.44 -14.91
N LYS A 52 -1.97 9.09 -15.89
CA LYS A 52 -3.11 9.92 -16.29
C LYS A 52 -4.06 10.14 -15.10
N GLN A 53 -4.51 9.08 -14.43
CA GLN A 53 -5.46 9.18 -13.32
C GLN A 53 -4.91 9.96 -12.13
N LEU A 54 -3.65 9.73 -11.76
CA LEU A 54 -2.99 10.42 -10.65
C LEU A 54 -2.82 11.93 -10.91
N MET A 55 -2.63 12.32 -12.17
CA MET A 55 -2.33 13.71 -12.54
C MET A 55 -3.57 14.55 -12.87
N LEU A 56 -4.74 13.94 -13.11
CA LEU A 56 -5.99 14.65 -13.41
C LEU A 56 -6.35 15.75 -12.38
N PRO A 57 -6.27 15.52 -11.06
CA PRO A 57 -6.61 16.54 -10.07
C PRO A 57 -5.45 17.48 -9.70
N ILE A 58 -4.24 17.29 -10.27
CA ILE A 58 -3.03 17.99 -9.86
C ILE A 58 -2.65 19.08 -10.86
N ASN A 59 -2.31 20.27 -10.37
CA ASN A 59 -1.83 21.38 -11.19
C ASN A 59 -0.49 21.07 -11.89
N PHE A 60 -0.19 21.79 -12.98
CA PHE A 60 1.02 21.59 -13.80
C PHE A 60 2.34 21.54 -13.02
N GLN A 61 2.49 22.33 -11.96
CA GLN A 61 3.69 22.33 -11.12
C GLN A 61 3.91 20.99 -10.40
N GLY A 62 2.82 20.28 -10.08
CA GLY A 62 2.85 18.97 -9.41
C GLY A 62 3.20 17.81 -10.34
N HIS A 63 3.12 17.97 -11.67
CA HIS A 63 3.48 16.89 -12.60
C HIS A 63 4.95 16.45 -12.50
N LYS A 64 5.84 17.26 -11.91
CA LYS A 64 7.21 16.84 -11.59
C LYS A 64 7.27 15.62 -10.65
N TRP A 65 6.24 15.43 -9.83
CA TRP A 65 6.11 14.31 -8.90
C TRP A 65 5.59 13.03 -9.54
N ALA A 66 5.20 13.07 -10.81
CA ALA A 66 4.57 11.94 -11.47
C ALA A 66 5.44 10.69 -11.51
N SER A 67 6.74 10.83 -11.76
CA SER A 67 7.65 9.68 -11.80
C SER A 67 7.77 9.00 -10.44
N MET A 68 7.88 9.78 -9.36
CA MET A 68 8.01 9.27 -8.00
C MET A 68 6.73 8.57 -7.53
N LEU A 69 5.57 9.19 -7.74
CA LEU A 69 4.27 8.61 -7.39
C LEU A 69 3.97 7.33 -8.20
N LEU A 70 4.33 7.32 -9.48
CA LEU A 70 4.21 6.14 -10.33
C LEU A 70 5.12 5.01 -9.83
N ALA A 71 6.38 5.30 -9.50
CA ALA A 71 7.31 4.31 -8.99
C ALA A 71 6.81 3.68 -7.67
N LEU A 72 6.28 4.50 -6.76
CA LEU A 72 5.72 4.04 -5.48
C LEU A 72 4.50 3.15 -5.67
N THR A 73 3.54 3.58 -6.49
CA THR A 73 2.32 2.81 -6.76
C THR A 73 2.62 1.46 -7.42
N LEU A 74 3.52 1.44 -8.43
CA LEU A 74 3.93 0.19 -9.08
C LEU A 74 4.71 -0.73 -8.13
N MET A 75 5.59 -0.18 -7.29
CA MET A 75 6.33 -0.94 -6.28
C MET A 75 5.37 -1.58 -5.26
N LEU A 76 4.47 -0.80 -4.65
CA LEU A 76 3.50 -1.31 -3.67
C LEU A 76 2.54 -2.33 -4.28
N LEU A 77 2.07 -2.09 -5.51
CA LEU A 77 1.22 -3.03 -6.24
C LEU A 77 1.94 -4.38 -6.44
N SER A 78 3.21 -4.34 -6.87
CA SER A 78 4.00 -5.55 -7.08
C SER A 78 4.25 -6.33 -5.79
N LEU A 79 4.57 -5.64 -4.68
CA LEU A 79 4.83 -6.26 -3.39
C LEU A 79 3.56 -6.90 -2.79
N ASN A 80 2.42 -6.21 -2.89
CA ASN A 80 1.17 -6.70 -2.33
C ASN A 80 0.63 -7.90 -3.11
N LEU A 81 0.65 -7.85 -4.45
CA LEU A 81 0.15 -8.96 -5.29
C LEU A 81 1.02 -10.22 -5.18
N LEU A 82 2.35 -10.07 -5.22
CA LEU A 82 3.25 -11.21 -5.05
C LEU A 82 3.17 -11.81 -3.64
N GLY A 83 2.71 -10.98 -2.71
CA GLY A 83 2.48 -11.32 -1.33
C GLY A 83 1.35 -12.28 -1.04
N LEU A 84 0.32 -12.29 -1.89
CA LEU A 84 -0.83 -13.18 -1.74
C LEU A 84 -0.53 -14.62 -2.19
N LEU A 85 0.65 -14.86 -2.78
CA LEU A 85 1.07 -16.21 -3.16
C LEU A 85 1.32 -17.07 -1.91
N PRO A 86 1.06 -18.39 -2.00
CA PRO A 86 1.31 -19.27 -0.87
C PRO A 86 2.80 -19.31 -0.52
N TYR A 87 3.10 -19.23 0.77
CA TYR A 87 4.46 -19.29 1.34
C TYR A 87 5.40 -18.14 0.94
N THR A 88 4.90 -17.02 0.43
CA THR A 88 5.73 -15.83 0.18
C THR A 88 5.75 -14.89 1.39
N PHE A 89 6.92 -14.35 1.70
CA PHE A 89 7.08 -13.31 2.72
C PHE A 89 6.80 -11.93 2.10
N THR A 90 5.95 -11.14 2.75
CA THR A 90 5.59 -9.78 2.32
C THR A 90 6.25 -8.73 3.19
N PRO A 91 7.21 -7.94 2.66
CA PRO A 91 7.81 -6.83 3.41
C PRO A 91 6.80 -5.77 3.86
N THR A 92 5.67 -5.63 3.16
CA THR A 92 4.60 -4.65 3.43
C THR A 92 3.74 -4.98 4.65
N THR A 93 3.86 -6.18 5.23
CA THR A 93 3.24 -6.53 6.51
C THR A 93 3.97 -5.91 7.71
N GLN A 94 5.24 -5.55 7.54
CA GLN A 94 6.04 -4.93 8.57
C GLN A 94 5.77 -3.42 8.62
N LEU A 95 5.30 -2.94 9.77
CA LEU A 95 4.99 -1.51 9.97
C LEU A 95 6.21 -0.63 9.76
N SER A 96 7.40 -1.13 10.10
CA SER A 96 8.66 -0.43 9.89
C SER A 96 8.89 -0.05 8.43
N MET A 97 8.59 -0.95 7.48
CA MET A 97 8.77 -0.69 6.06
C MET A 97 7.78 0.37 5.55
N ASN A 98 6.51 0.24 5.93
CA ASN A 98 5.48 1.18 5.47
C ASN A 98 5.70 2.59 6.07
N MET A 99 6.12 2.68 7.33
CA MET A 99 6.47 3.96 7.95
C MET A 99 7.71 4.59 7.32
N ALA A 100 8.72 3.79 6.95
CA ALA A 100 9.90 4.26 6.23
C ALA A 100 9.57 4.85 4.84
N LEU A 101 8.49 4.39 4.19
CA LEU A 101 7.99 4.98 2.94
C LEU A 101 7.06 6.17 3.18
N ALA A 102 6.15 6.08 4.16
CA ALA A 102 5.11 7.09 4.39
C ALA A 102 5.66 8.39 4.95
N VAL A 103 6.57 8.34 5.94
CA VAL A 103 7.08 9.53 6.63
C VAL A 103 7.86 10.45 5.69
N PRO A 104 8.82 9.99 4.87
CA PRO A 104 9.53 10.86 3.93
C PRO A 104 8.61 11.45 2.86
N MET A 105 7.68 10.66 2.34
CA MET A 105 6.72 11.14 1.33
C MET A 105 5.83 12.24 1.90
N TRP A 106 5.26 12.03 3.08
CA TRP A 106 4.45 13.04 3.75
C TRP A 106 5.27 14.28 4.12
N LEU A 107 6.48 14.11 4.67
CA LEU A 107 7.33 15.23 5.04
C LEU A 107 7.69 16.08 3.81
N SER A 108 7.96 15.43 2.67
CA SER A 108 8.27 16.14 1.43
C SER A 108 7.12 17.03 0.97
N THR A 109 5.86 16.59 1.07
CA THR A 109 4.71 17.39 0.65
C THR A 109 4.46 18.55 1.60
N VAL A 110 4.60 18.34 2.91
CA VAL A 110 4.51 19.41 3.92
C VAL A 110 5.59 20.47 3.69
N LEU A 111 6.85 20.06 3.50
CA LEU A 111 7.97 20.98 3.27
C LEU A 111 7.78 21.81 1.98
N ILE A 112 7.25 21.21 0.92
CA ILE A 112 6.98 21.92 -0.34
C ILE A 112 5.84 22.92 -0.19
N GLY A 113 4.77 22.53 0.53
CA GLY A 113 3.67 23.43 0.85
C GLY A 113 4.14 24.66 1.63
N MET A 114 4.91 24.43 2.70
CA MET A 114 5.48 25.50 3.52
C MET A 114 6.47 26.38 2.75
N ARG A 115 7.28 25.80 1.86
CA ARG A 115 8.27 26.56 1.08
C ARG A 115 7.64 27.41 -0.01
N ASN A 116 6.66 26.88 -0.73
CA ASN A 116 6.10 27.57 -1.90
C ASN A 116 5.07 28.64 -1.51
N GLN A 117 4.22 28.35 -0.51
CA GLN A 117 3.12 29.22 -0.10
C GLN A 117 2.87 29.14 1.41
N PRO A 118 3.74 29.74 2.25
CA PRO A 118 3.64 29.61 3.71
C PRO A 118 2.32 30.14 4.26
N THR A 119 1.84 31.28 3.75
CA THR A 119 0.59 31.94 4.20
C THR A 119 -0.64 31.08 3.91
N ILE A 120 -0.73 30.50 2.72
CA ILE A 120 -1.85 29.64 2.31
C ILE A 120 -1.78 28.30 3.06
N SER A 121 -0.58 27.74 3.24
CA SER A 121 -0.39 26.49 3.99
C SER A 121 -0.81 26.60 5.45
N LEU A 122 -0.53 27.74 6.11
CA LEU A 122 -0.98 28.02 7.46
C LEU A 122 -2.47 28.42 7.50
N GLY A 123 -2.96 29.09 6.44
CA GLY A 123 -4.38 29.41 6.28
C GLY A 123 -5.27 28.17 6.24
N HIS A 124 -4.81 27.06 5.66
CA HIS A 124 -5.53 25.78 5.69
C HIS A 124 -5.74 25.19 7.09
N LEU A 125 -5.02 25.66 8.12
CA LEU A 125 -5.26 25.24 9.50
C LEU A 125 -6.54 25.83 10.09
N LEU A 126 -7.10 26.89 9.47
CA LEU A 126 -8.39 27.47 9.84
C LEU A 126 -9.37 27.36 8.65
N PRO A 127 -10.49 26.63 8.78
CA PRO A 127 -11.57 26.77 7.83
C PRO A 127 -12.19 28.17 7.94
N GLU A 128 -12.44 28.76 6.78
CA GLU A 128 -13.06 30.07 6.61
C GLU A 128 -14.44 30.12 7.28
N GLY A 129 -14.71 31.17 8.05
CA GLY A 129 -16.03 31.39 8.68
C GLY A 129 -16.20 30.76 10.07
N THR A 130 -15.13 30.41 10.78
CA THR A 130 -15.23 29.88 12.15
C THR A 130 -15.45 30.98 13.20
N PRO A 131 -16.34 30.78 14.20
CA PRO A 131 -16.57 31.75 15.26
C PRO A 131 -15.33 31.88 16.16
N THR A 132 -15.01 33.12 16.54
CA THR A 132 -13.78 33.51 17.26
C THR A 132 -13.41 32.68 18.51
N PRO A 133 -14.34 32.17 19.35
CA PRO A 133 -13.95 31.37 20.51
C PRO A 133 -13.49 29.94 20.17
N LEU A 134 -13.86 29.37 19.03
CA LEU A 134 -13.53 27.98 18.67
C LEU A 134 -12.18 27.84 17.96
N ILE A 135 -11.59 28.97 17.54
CA ILE A 135 -10.35 29.01 16.76
C ILE A 135 -9.18 28.26 17.45
N PRO A 136 -8.88 28.46 18.75
CA PRO A 136 -7.71 27.83 19.37
C PRO A 136 -7.80 26.30 19.42
N ILE A 137 -8.99 25.76 19.69
CA ILE A 137 -9.23 24.31 19.73
C ILE A 137 -9.10 23.70 18.34
N LEU A 138 -9.60 24.38 17.31
CA LEU A 138 -9.59 23.86 15.95
C LEU A 138 -8.18 23.74 15.38
N ILE A 139 -7.30 24.72 15.65
CA ILE A 139 -5.89 24.68 15.25
C ILE A 139 -5.19 23.46 15.88
N ILE A 140 -5.45 23.18 17.16
CA ILE A 140 -4.88 22.01 17.85
C ILE A 140 -5.34 20.71 17.17
N ILE A 141 -6.64 20.60 16.84
CA ILE A 141 -7.17 19.40 16.20
C ILE A 141 -6.59 19.22 14.79
N GLU A 142 -6.47 20.29 14.00
CA GLU A 142 -5.95 20.20 12.63
C GLU A 142 -4.44 19.94 12.59
N THR A 143 -3.68 20.48 13.54
CA THR A 143 -2.25 20.11 13.68
C THR A 143 -2.10 18.63 14.04
N ILE A 144 -2.91 18.11 14.95
CA ILE A 144 -2.93 16.67 15.28
C ILE A 144 -3.36 15.84 14.06
N SER A 145 -4.38 16.26 13.31
CA SER A 145 -4.89 15.56 12.12
C SER A 145 -3.80 15.46 11.03
N LEU A 146 -3.00 16.52 10.87
CA LEU A 146 -1.87 16.57 9.94
C LEU A 146 -0.77 15.54 10.32
N PHE A 147 -0.47 15.39 11.61
CA PHE A 147 0.50 14.39 12.10
C PHE A 147 -0.02 12.94 12.08
N ILE A 148 -1.33 12.72 12.26
CA ILE A 148 -1.92 11.37 12.22
C ILE A 148 -1.93 10.82 10.79
N ARG A 149 -2.01 11.68 9.76
CA ARG A 149 -2.11 11.28 8.35
C ARG A 149 -1.05 10.27 7.86
N PRO A 150 0.27 10.48 8.05
CA PRO A 150 1.28 9.50 7.63
C PRO A 150 1.20 8.19 8.42
N LEU A 151 0.85 8.27 9.71
CA LEU A 151 0.70 7.10 10.57
C LEU A 151 -0.52 6.27 10.15
N ALA A 152 -1.65 6.93 9.87
CA ALA A 152 -2.85 6.28 9.39
C ALA A 152 -2.61 5.56 8.06
N LEU A 153 -1.86 6.17 7.13
CA LEU A 153 -1.53 5.55 5.85
C LEU A 153 -0.64 4.30 6.02
N GLY A 154 0.40 4.38 6.85
CA GLY A 154 1.29 3.25 7.12
C GLY A 154 0.57 2.09 7.81
N VAL A 155 -0.22 2.39 8.84
CA VAL A 155 -1.01 1.40 9.59
C VAL A 155 -2.07 0.75 8.71
N ARG A 156 -2.76 1.53 7.86
CA ARG A 156 -3.79 1.01 6.93
C ARG A 156 -3.24 -0.08 6.03
N LEU A 157 -2.06 0.14 5.43
CA LEU A 157 -1.41 -0.85 4.57
C LEU A 157 -1.04 -2.12 5.35
N THR A 158 -0.43 -1.98 6.53
CA THR A 158 -0.05 -3.16 7.33
C THR A 158 -1.25 -3.94 7.85
N ALA A 159 -2.27 -3.25 8.35
CA ALA A 159 -3.40 -3.86 9.00
C ALA A 159 -4.19 -4.70 8.00
N ASN A 160 -4.42 -4.19 6.80
CA ASN A 160 -5.19 -4.90 5.79
C ASN A 160 -4.47 -6.16 5.31
N LEU A 161 -3.17 -6.08 5.03
CA LEU A 161 -2.41 -7.26 4.58
C LEU A 161 -2.22 -8.28 5.70
N THR A 162 -1.85 -7.84 6.91
CA THR A 162 -1.66 -8.77 8.04
C THR A 162 -2.97 -9.45 8.46
N ALA A 163 -4.07 -8.69 8.55
CA ALA A 163 -5.38 -9.23 8.89
C ALA A 163 -5.88 -10.20 7.81
N GLY A 164 -5.74 -9.85 6.52
CA GLY A 164 -6.12 -10.72 5.42
C GLY A 164 -5.39 -12.07 5.45
N HIS A 165 -4.06 -12.03 5.60
CA HIS A 165 -3.25 -13.25 5.73
C HIS A 165 -3.62 -14.11 6.93
N LEU A 166 -3.86 -13.48 8.10
CA LEU A 166 -4.31 -14.20 9.29
C LEU A 166 -5.70 -14.84 9.08
N LEU A 167 -6.62 -14.13 8.42
CA LEU A 167 -7.97 -14.61 8.18
C LEU A 167 -7.96 -15.82 7.23
N ILE A 168 -7.17 -15.76 6.13
CA ILE A 168 -6.96 -16.90 5.22
C ILE A 168 -6.41 -18.11 5.99
N GLN A 169 -5.44 -17.91 6.88
CA GLN A 169 -4.84 -18.99 7.66
C GLN A 169 -5.82 -19.60 8.68
N LEU A 170 -6.64 -18.79 9.34
CA LEU A 170 -7.64 -19.28 10.30
C LEU A 170 -8.75 -20.09 9.62
N ILE A 171 -9.27 -19.62 8.48
CA ILE A 171 -10.30 -20.35 7.73
C ILE A 171 -9.74 -21.63 7.11
N SER A 172 -8.53 -21.58 6.54
CA SER A 172 -7.91 -22.78 5.96
C SER A 172 -7.62 -23.85 7.00
N THR A 173 -7.12 -23.48 8.19
CA THR A 173 -6.91 -24.43 9.29
C THR A 173 -8.22 -24.99 9.81
N ALA A 174 -9.27 -24.17 9.95
CA ALA A 174 -10.61 -24.64 10.32
C ALA A 174 -11.18 -25.62 9.28
N ALA A 175 -11.08 -25.30 7.99
CA ALA A 175 -11.55 -26.17 6.90
C ALA A 175 -10.81 -27.52 6.89
N PHE A 176 -9.49 -27.50 7.13
CA PHE A 176 -8.68 -28.72 7.20
C PHE A 176 -9.06 -29.62 8.39
N VAL A 177 -9.27 -29.03 9.58
CA VAL A 177 -9.65 -29.77 10.79
C VAL A 177 -11.08 -30.32 10.71
N LEU A 178 -11.99 -29.61 10.05
CA LEU A 178 -13.39 -30.04 9.87
C LEU A 178 -13.57 -31.08 8.75
N MET A 179 -12.58 -31.22 7.86
CA MET A 179 -12.63 -32.15 6.72
C MET A 179 -12.93 -33.61 7.10
N PRO A 180 -12.29 -34.21 8.12
CA PRO A 180 -12.58 -35.61 8.51
C PRO A 180 -13.90 -35.80 9.27
N SER A 181 -14.45 -34.77 9.93
CA SER A 181 -15.60 -34.92 10.84
C SER A 181 -16.93 -34.44 10.24
N MET A 182 -16.91 -33.34 9.49
CA MET A 182 -18.11 -32.60 9.03
C MET A 182 -17.89 -32.09 7.60
N THR A 183 -17.89 -33.01 6.63
CA THR A 183 -17.56 -32.72 5.21
C THR A 183 -18.39 -31.60 4.58
N LEU A 184 -19.68 -31.49 4.92
CA LEU A 184 -20.57 -30.42 4.43
C LEU A 184 -20.17 -29.04 4.95
N THR A 185 -19.72 -28.95 6.21
CA THR A 185 -19.25 -27.68 6.78
C THR A 185 -17.88 -27.29 6.23
N ALA A 186 -17.02 -28.27 5.99
CA ALA A 186 -15.70 -28.06 5.39
C ALA A 186 -15.81 -27.54 3.94
N SER A 187 -16.75 -28.05 3.13
CA SER A 187 -16.97 -27.55 1.78
C SER A 187 -17.49 -26.11 1.76
N MET A 188 -18.38 -25.75 2.68
CA MET A 188 -18.82 -24.36 2.86
C MET A 188 -17.67 -23.44 3.28
N ALA A 189 -16.83 -23.87 4.24
CA ALA A 189 -15.65 -23.11 4.65
C ALA A 189 -14.66 -22.90 3.49
N PHE A 190 -14.49 -23.91 2.63
CA PHE A 190 -13.66 -23.79 1.42
C PHE A 190 -14.22 -22.80 0.41
N MET A 191 -15.55 -22.76 0.21
CA MET A 191 -16.19 -21.73 -0.63
C MET A 191 -15.96 -20.32 -0.08
N VAL A 192 -16.05 -20.13 1.24
CA VAL A 192 -15.74 -18.85 1.90
C VAL A 192 -14.26 -18.48 1.71
N LEU A 193 -13.34 -19.44 1.85
CA LEU A 193 -11.91 -19.22 1.61
C LEU A 193 -11.65 -18.70 0.20
N LEU A 194 -12.27 -19.30 -0.82
CA LEU A 194 -12.14 -18.86 -2.21
C LEU A 194 -12.64 -17.43 -2.41
N LEU A 195 -13.83 -17.11 -1.88
CA LEU A 195 -14.38 -15.75 -1.91
C LEU A 195 -13.44 -14.75 -1.22
N LEU A 196 -12.86 -15.13 -0.09
CA LEU A 196 -11.98 -14.28 0.69
C LEU A 196 -10.65 -14.02 -0.03
N THR A 197 -10.07 -15.01 -0.70
CA THR A 197 -8.89 -14.80 -1.54
C THR A 197 -9.17 -13.81 -2.67
N GLY A 198 -10.36 -13.87 -3.29
CA GLY A 198 -10.77 -12.89 -4.29
C GLY A 198 -10.90 -11.47 -3.72
N LEU A 199 -11.46 -11.35 -2.51
CA LEU A 199 -11.55 -10.08 -1.80
C LEU A 199 -10.17 -9.51 -1.50
N GLU A 200 -9.23 -10.33 -1.02
CA GLU A 200 -7.88 -9.84 -0.68
C GLU A 200 -7.08 -9.40 -1.90
N VAL A 201 -7.26 -10.05 -3.06
CA VAL A 201 -6.68 -9.56 -4.32
C VAL A 201 -7.21 -8.16 -4.65
N ALA A 202 -8.50 -7.92 -4.47
CA ALA A 202 -9.10 -6.59 -4.69
C ALA A 202 -8.57 -5.57 -3.68
N VAL A 203 -8.50 -5.91 -2.40
CA VAL A 203 -7.95 -5.05 -1.34
C VAL A 203 -6.49 -4.71 -1.62
N ALA A 204 -5.65 -5.69 -1.99
CA ALA A 204 -4.24 -5.48 -2.32
C ALA A 204 -4.04 -4.48 -3.47
N MET A 205 -4.88 -4.54 -4.52
CA MET A 205 -4.84 -3.58 -5.62
C MET A 205 -5.29 -2.18 -5.21
N ILE A 206 -6.39 -2.07 -4.47
CA ILE A 206 -6.92 -0.78 -4.02
C ILE A 206 -5.93 -0.11 -3.06
N GLN A 207 -5.34 -0.86 -2.13
CA GLN A 207 -4.40 -0.35 -1.15
C GLN A 207 -3.12 0.22 -1.78
N ALA A 208 -2.65 -0.33 -2.91
CA ALA A 208 -1.51 0.24 -3.61
C ALA A 208 -1.83 1.58 -4.30
N TYR A 209 -3.11 1.84 -4.59
CA TYR A 209 -3.58 3.04 -5.26
C TYR A 209 -3.93 4.18 -4.28
N VAL A 210 -4.53 3.85 -3.13
CA VAL A 210 -4.99 4.81 -2.10
C VAL A 210 -3.86 5.23 -1.17
#